data_AF-A0A9E5TZ91-F1
#
_entry.id   AF-A0A9E5TZ91-F1
#
_cell.length_a   1.000
_cell.length_b   1.000
_cell.length_c   1.000
_cell.angle_alpha   90.00
_cell.angle_beta   90.00
_cell.angle_gamma   90.00
#
_symmetry.space_group_name_H-M   'P 1'
#
loop_
_entity.id
_entity.type
_entity.pdbx_description
1 polymer ?
#
loop_
_entity_poly.entity_id
_entity_poly.type
_entity_poly.pdbx_seq_one_letter_code
_entity_poly.pdbx_strand_id
1 'polypeptide(L)'
;ETGMVLVTAPDVFQPEVLSLIDELTENYQKTEGIEYATGLTNTLEFTATDWGVEVGRLVRRDALPATATEVAALRRRVEANPRLSGNVVSTDGTLAAIQLRFASGGDERQTTNFATAQRVSRTTKELLLARGSPDDVAVYFGGLPFLMYNMTVLIATNMAILIPLM
;
A
#
# COMPACT_ATOMS: atom_id res chain seq x y z
N GLU A 1 -11.94 3.51 -9.45
CA GLU A 1 -11.56 4.59 -8.51
C GLU A 1 -10.16 4.33 -7.97
N THR A 2 -9.53 5.29 -7.28
CA THR A 2 -8.20 5.09 -6.69
C THR A 2 -8.28 5.20 -5.16
N GLY A 3 -7.59 4.30 -4.48
CA GLY A 3 -7.32 4.38 -3.04
C GLY A 3 -5.82 4.31 -2.78
N MET A 4 -5.44 4.58 -1.54
CA MET A 4 -4.05 4.55 -1.11
C MET A 4 -3.95 3.93 0.27
N VAL A 5 -2.93 3.11 0.48
CA VAL A 5 -2.51 2.63 1.79
C VAL A 5 -1.16 3.26 2.09
N LEU A 6 -1.00 3.77 3.29
CA LEU A 6 0.21 4.43 3.75
C LEU A 6 0.84 3.59 4.85
N VAL A 7 2.11 3.23 4.72
CA VAL A 7 2.90 2.57 5.75
C VAL A 7 3.88 3.59 6.32
N THR A 8 3.80 3.86 7.61
CA THR A 8 4.75 4.72 8.34
C THR A 8 5.70 3.87 9.17
N ALA A 9 6.96 4.26 9.22
CA ALA A 9 7.99 3.70 10.09
C ALA A 9 9.08 4.76 10.30
N PRO A 10 9.98 4.61 11.30
CA PRO A 10 11.15 5.49 11.40
C PRO A 10 12.02 5.45 10.13
N ASP A 11 12.06 4.31 9.44
CA ASP A 11 12.71 4.14 8.15
C ASP A 11 12.02 3.06 7.31
N VAL A 12 11.37 3.46 6.22
CA VAL A 12 10.65 2.52 5.33
C VAL A 12 11.56 1.64 4.48
N PHE A 13 12.86 1.92 4.46
CA PHE A 13 13.86 1.14 3.73
C PHE A 13 14.43 -0.02 4.57
N GLN A 14 14.05 -0.13 5.85
CA GLN A 14 14.44 -1.28 6.68
C GLN A 14 13.89 -2.58 6.07
N PRO A 15 14.68 -3.68 6.05
CA PRO A 15 14.28 -4.95 5.43
C PRO A 15 12.91 -5.45 5.90
N GLU A 16 12.62 -5.33 7.19
CA GLU A 16 11.36 -5.76 7.80
C GLU A 16 10.17 -4.93 7.27
N VAL A 17 10.35 -3.62 7.11
CA VAL A 17 9.31 -2.72 6.59
C VAL A 17 9.12 -2.92 5.09
N LEU A 18 10.20 -3.10 4.33
CA LEU A 18 10.13 -3.46 2.91
C LEU A 18 9.38 -4.78 2.70
N SER A 19 9.64 -5.78 3.55
CA SER A 19 8.91 -7.05 3.55
C SER A 19 7.43 -6.87 3.89
N LEU A 20 7.08 -5.96 4.80
CA LEU A 20 5.69 -5.58 5.06
C LEU A 20 5.02 -4.95 3.85
N ILE A 21 5.66 -3.96 3.23
CA ILE A 21 5.12 -3.29 2.05
C ILE A 21 4.91 -4.29 0.90
N ASP A 22 5.84 -5.22 0.68
CA ASP A 22 5.70 -6.22 -0.38
C ASP A 22 4.52 -7.18 -0.13
N GLU A 23 4.42 -7.73 1.07
CA GLU A 23 3.33 -8.64 1.42
C GLU A 23 1.97 -7.94 1.39
N LEU A 24 1.86 -6.70 1.88
CA LEU A 24 0.63 -5.92 1.78
C LEU A 24 0.25 -5.69 0.31
N THR A 25 1.21 -5.24 -0.51
CA THR A 25 0.99 -5.00 -1.94
C THR A 25 0.51 -6.28 -2.65
N GLU A 26 1.11 -7.43 -2.31
CA GLU A 26 0.70 -8.73 -2.83
C GLU A 26 -0.71 -9.15 -2.45
N ASN A 27 -1.06 -8.98 -1.17
CA ASN A 27 -2.37 -9.31 -0.68
C ASN A 27 -3.45 -8.41 -1.31
N TYR A 28 -3.15 -7.13 -1.52
CA TYR A 28 -4.06 -6.21 -2.18
C TYR A 28 -4.26 -6.54 -3.65
N GLN A 29 -3.20 -6.91 -4.38
CA GLN A 29 -3.28 -7.35 -5.77
C GLN A 29 -4.22 -8.57 -5.96
N LYS A 30 -4.34 -9.41 -4.93
CA LYS A 30 -5.20 -10.61 -4.90
C LYS A 30 -6.60 -10.34 -4.34
N THR A 31 -6.85 -9.14 -3.84
CA THR A 31 -8.14 -8.79 -3.24
C THR A 31 -9.18 -8.57 -4.31
N GLU A 32 -10.30 -9.29 -4.23
CA GLU A 32 -11.42 -9.09 -5.15
C GLU A 32 -11.87 -7.61 -5.16
N GLY A 33 -12.04 -7.05 -6.36
CA GLY A 33 -12.40 -5.65 -6.56
C GLY A 33 -11.20 -4.68 -6.69
N ILE A 34 -9.97 -5.16 -6.51
CA ILE A 34 -8.74 -4.45 -6.89
C ILE A 34 -8.32 -4.89 -8.29
N GLU A 35 -8.11 -3.93 -9.19
CA GLU A 35 -7.60 -4.15 -10.55
C GLU A 35 -6.07 -4.28 -10.53
N TYR A 36 -5.39 -3.37 -9.82
CA TYR A 36 -3.96 -3.47 -9.54
C TYR A 36 -3.55 -2.70 -8.28
N ALA A 37 -2.46 -3.14 -7.67
CA ALA A 37 -1.81 -2.49 -6.54
C ALA A 37 -0.33 -2.20 -6.87
N THR A 38 0.13 -0.98 -6.59
CA THR A 38 1.50 -0.56 -6.87
C THR A 38 2.10 0.17 -5.68
N GLY A 39 3.27 -0.28 -5.23
CA GLY A 39 4.03 0.34 -4.15
C GLY A 39 5.53 0.27 -4.41
N LEU A 40 6.33 0.62 -3.40
CA LEU A 40 7.78 0.69 -3.51
C LEU A 40 8.42 -0.62 -4.04
N THR A 41 7.87 -1.77 -3.68
CA THR A 41 8.49 -3.08 -3.95
C THR A 41 8.14 -3.69 -5.30
N ASN A 42 7.18 -3.11 -6.04
CA ASN A 42 6.76 -3.61 -7.36
C ASN A 42 6.63 -2.51 -8.43
N THR A 43 7.07 -1.28 -8.13
CA THR A 43 7.07 -0.19 -9.11
C THR A 43 7.99 -0.52 -10.28
N LEU A 44 7.48 -0.36 -11.50
CA LEU A 44 8.27 -0.53 -12.72
C LEU A 44 9.28 0.61 -12.86
N GLU A 45 10.52 0.26 -13.20
CA GLU A 45 11.59 1.19 -13.54
C GLU A 45 11.90 1.06 -15.03
N PHE A 46 11.90 2.19 -15.72
CA PHE A 46 12.26 2.26 -17.13
C PHE A 46 13.67 2.85 -17.23
N THR A 47 14.62 2.05 -17.69
CA THR A 47 16.02 2.45 -17.84
C THR A 47 16.33 2.60 -19.32
N ALA A 48 16.75 3.79 -19.74
CA ALA A 48 17.28 3.98 -21.08
C ALA A 48 18.67 3.36 -21.16
N THR A 49 18.89 2.51 -22.16
CA THR A 49 20.17 1.86 -22.47
C THR A 49 20.56 2.19 -23.91
N ASP A 50 21.83 1.94 -24.27
CA ASP A 50 22.34 2.17 -25.63
C ASP A 50 21.58 1.39 -26.71
N TRP A 51 20.83 0.35 -26.33
CA TRP A 51 20.06 -0.54 -27.21
C TRP A 51 18.54 -0.39 -27.08
N GLY A 52 18.03 0.54 -26.27
CA GLY A 52 16.59 0.80 -26.13
C GLY A 52 16.14 1.16 -24.72
N VAL A 53 14.90 0.80 -24.37
CA VAL A 53 14.35 0.97 -23.01
C VAL A 53 14.23 -0.40 -22.36
N GLU A 54 14.95 -0.60 -21.26
CA GLU A 54 14.80 -1.77 -20.41
C GLU A 54 13.69 -1.51 -19.37
N VAL A 55 12.75 -2.46 -19.25
CA VAL A 55 11.67 -2.40 -18.26
C VAL A 55 12.00 -3.38 -17.13
N GLY A 56 12.37 -2.84 -15.97
CA GLY A 56 12.65 -3.59 -14.75
C GLY A 56 11.65 -3.30 -13.64
N ARG A 57 11.84 -3.93 -12.47
CA ARG A 57 11.21 -3.50 -11.21
C ARG A 57 12.25 -2.78 -10.36
N LEU A 58 11.83 -1.73 -9.66
CA LEU A 58 12.67 -0.97 -8.74
C LEU A 58 13.27 -1.89 -7.66
N VAL A 59 12.43 -2.77 -7.12
CA VAL A 59 12.82 -3.86 -6.23
C VAL A 59 12.39 -5.19 -6.84
N ARG A 60 13.26 -6.19 -6.78
CA ARG A 60 12.94 -7.55 -7.18
C ARG A 60 12.37 -8.29 -5.97
N ARG A 61 11.20 -8.91 -6.11
CA ARG A 61 10.57 -9.65 -5.00
C ARG A 61 11.38 -10.82 -4.47
N ASP A 62 12.05 -11.51 -5.39
CA ASP A 62 12.98 -12.60 -5.11
C ASP A 62 14.28 -12.12 -4.44
N ALA A 63 14.48 -10.80 -4.34
CA ALA A 63 15.68 -10.18 -3.78
C ALA A 63 15.35 -8.82 -3.14
N LEU A 64 14.49 -8.83 -2.11
CA LEU A 64 14.30 -7.65 -1.27
C LEU A 64 15.66 -7.24 -0.65
N PRO A 65 15.98 -5.93 -0.60
CA PRO A 65 17.20 -5.46 0.06
C PRO A 65 17.26 -5.95 1.51
N ALA A 66 18.32 -6.70 1.83
CA ALA A 66 18.52 -7.28 3.15
C ALA A 66 19.82 -6.78 3.80
N THR A 67 20.79 -6.36 3.01
CA THR A 67 22.06 -5.81 3.49
C THR A 67 22.03 -4.28 3.50
N ALA A 68 22.83 -3.68 4.40
CA ALA A 68 22.96 -2.22 4.47
C ALA A 68 23.36 -1.58 3.12
N THR A 69 24.19 -2.27 2.32
CA THR A 69 24.60 -1.82 0.99
C THR A 69 23.44 -1.81 -0.01
N GLU A 70 22.61 -2.86 -0.02
CA GLU A 70 21.43 -2.94 -0.88
C GLU A 70 20.37 -1.90 -0.48
N VAL A 71 20.16 -1.72 0.82
CA VAL A 71 19.25 -0.71 1.38
C VAL A 71 19.69 0.70 0.97
N ALA A 72 20.98 1.01 1.11
CA ALA A 72 21.54 2.30 0.69
C ALA A 72 21.48 2.50 -0.84
N ALA A 73 21.60 1.43 -1.63
CA ALA A 73 21.43 1.50 -3.07
C ALA A 73 19.96 1.78 -3.46
N LEU A 74 18.99 1.10 -2.82
CA LEU A 74 17.56 1.37 -3.04
C LEU A 74 17.21 2.81 -2.65
N ARG A 75 17.67 3.27 -1.48
CA ARG A 75 17.43 4.65 -1.02
C ARG A 75 17.89 5.68 -2.05
N ARG A 76 19.13 5.57 -2.52
CA ARG A 76 19.67 6.48 -3.55
C ARG A 76 18.86 6.47 -4.85
N ARG A 77 18.36 5.30 -5.26
CA ARG A 77 17.49 5.18 -6.46
C ARG A 77 16.15 5.87 -6.26
N VAL A 78 15.54 5.74 -5.08
CA VAL A 78 14.28 6.42 -4.74
C VAL A 78 14.49 7.94 -4.69
N GLU A 79 15.55 8.40 -4.03
CA GLU A 79 15.88 9.83 -3.90
C GLU A 79 16.19 10.48 -5.26
N ALA A 80 16.88 9.76 -6.14
CA ALA A 80 17.23 10.25 -7.48
C ALA A 80 16.04 10.29 -8.44
N ASN A 81 14.90 9.69 -8.10
CA ASN A 81 13.72 9.61 -8.96
C ASN A 81 12.57 10.46 -8.41
N PRO A 82 12.26 11.62 -9.02
CA PRO A 82 11.17 12.51 -8.58
C PRO A 82 9.77 11.88 -8.66
N ARG A 83 9.60 10.77 -9.38
CA ARG A 83 8.32 10.02 -9.42
C ARG A 83 8.17 9.09 -8.22
N LEU A 84 9.24 8.81 -7.49
CA LEU A 84 9.25 7.97 -6.29
C LEU A 84 9.35 8.83 -5.04
N SER A 85 10.38 9.69 -4.95
CA SER A 85 10.51 10.64 -3.84
C SER A 85 9.39 11.69 -3.88
N GLY A 86 8.68 11.84 -2.77
CA GLY A 86 7.51 12.72 -2.61
C GLY A 86 6.18 12.15 -3.14
N ASN A 87 6.21 11.03 -3.88
CA ASN A 87 5.03 10.46 -4.55
C ASN A 87 4.71 9.02 -4.12
N VAL A 88 5.74 8.20 -3.92
CA VAL A 88 5.65 6.81 -3.43
C VAL A 88 6.32 6.66 -2.07
N VAL A 89 7.39 7.43 -1.82
CA VAL A 89 8.07 7.48 -0.51
C VAL A 89 8.21 8.95 -0.11
N SER A 90 8.00 9.30 1.16
CA SER A 90 8.25 10.66 1.62
C SER A 90 9.73 11.05 1.49
N THR A 91 10.00 12.34 1.38
CA THR A 91 11.37 12.85 1.21
C THR A 91 12.30 12.51 2.38
N ASP A 92 11.75 12.28 3.56
CA ASP A 92 12.47 11.88 4.77
C ASP A 92 12.56 10.35 4.95
N GLY A 93 11.92 9.56 4.09
CA GLY A 93 11.93 8.10 4.15
C GLY A 93 11.14 7.49 5.31
N THR A 94 10.20 8.24 5.91
CA THR A 94 9.36 7.76 7.02
C THR A 94 7.99 7.23 6.60
N LEU A 95 7.61 7.43 5.33
CA LEU A 95 6.31 7.07 4.78
C LEU A 95 6.46 6.42 3.40
N ALA A 96 5.76 5.31 3.17
CA ALA A 96 5.62 4.67 1.87
C ALA A 96 4.15 4.50 1.49
N ALA A 97 3.81 4.79 0.24
CA ALA A 97 2.48 4.64 -0.32
C ALA A 97 2.36 3.37 -1.16
N ILE A 98 1.24 2.68 -1.00
CA ILE A 98 0.75 1.62 -1.88
C ILE A 98 -0.54 2.14 -2.53
N GLN A 99 -0.47 2.41 -3.82
CA GLN A 99 -1.59 2.88 -4.62
C GLN A 99 -2.45 1.70 -5.05
N LEU A 100 -3.76 1.86 -4.95
CA LEU A 100 -4.75 0.83 -5.27
C LEU A 100 -5.68 1.33 -6.36
N ARG A 101 -5.79 0.59 -7.45
CA ARG A 101 -6.82 0.78 -8.46
C ARG A 101 -7.99 -0.14 -8.16
N PHE A 102 -9.15 0.44 -7.90
CA PHE A 102 -10.40 -0.28 -7.74
C PHE A 102 -11.01 -0.53 -9.11
N ALA A 103 -11.49 -1.75 -9.33
CA ALA A 103 -12.20 -2.13 -10.54
C ALA A 103 -13.41 -1.21 -10.79
N SER A 104 -13.64 -0.84 -12.05
CA SER A 104 -14.75 0.03 -12.47
C SER A 104 -15.82 -0.76 -13.22
N GLY A 105 -17.08 -0.46 -12.89
CA GLY A 105 -18.33 -1.09 -13.31
C GLY A 105 -18.41 -1.63 -14.75
N GLY A 106 -18.59 -2.95 -14.93
CA GLY A 106 -19.10 -3.59 -16.17
C GLY A 106 -20.12 -4.75 -16.03
N ASP A 107 -20.21 -5.46 -14.89
CA ASP A 107 -21.13 -6.60 -14.72
C ASP A 107 -21.85 -6.67 -13.35
N GLU A 108 -23.06 -7.24 -13.33
CA GLU A 108 -23.99 -7.37 -12.19
C GLU A 108 -23.45 -8.16 -10.98
N ARG A 109 -22.26 -8.76 -11.08
CA ARG A 109 -21.59 -9.52 -10.00
C ARG A 109 -20.48 -8.73 -9.28
N GLN A 110 -20.30 -7.44 -9.59
CA GLN A 110 -19.18 -6.68 -9.03
C GLN A 110 -19.36 -6.35 -7.56
N THR A 111 -18.31 -6.62 -6.79
CA THR A 111 -18.21 -6.10 -5.43
C THR A 111 -18.09 -4.57 -5.46
N THR A 112 -18.84 -3.89 -4.57
CA THR A 112 -18.79 -2.43 -4.40
C THR A 112 -17.42 -1.97 -3.88
N ASN A 113 -17.01 -0.75 -4.23
CA ASN A 113 -15.77 -0.16 -3.70
C ASN A 113 -15.76 -0.09 -2.17
N PHE A 114 -16.94 0.00 -1.55
CA PHE A 114 -17.11 -0.11 -0.10
C PHE A 114 -16.66 -1.49 0.43
N ALA A 115 -17.20 -2.57 -0.13
CA ALA A 115 -16.86 -3.92 0.31
C ALA A 115 -15.41 -4.29 -0.05
N THR A 116 -14.88 -3.78 -1.16
CA THR A 116 -13.45 -3.88 -1.50
C THR A 116 -12.59 -3.15 -0.47
N ALA A 117 -12.92 -1.91 -0.08
CA ALA A 117 -12.20 -1.16 0.94
C ALA A 117 -12.26 -1.85 2.31
N GLN A 118 -13.40 -2.45 2.66
CA GLN A 118 -13.55 -3.27 3.86
C GLN A 118 -12.61 -4.48 3.82
N ARG A 119 -12.56 -5.21 2.70
CA ARG A 119 -11.66 -6.37 2.55
C ARG A 119 -10.21 -5.98 2.67
N VAL A 120 -9.77 -4.92 1.97
CA VAL A 120 -8.41 -4.41 2.09
C VAL A 120 -8.08 -4.08 3.55
N SER A 121 -8.95 -3.31 4.23
CA SER A 121 -8.75 -2.93 5.63
C SER A 121 -8.65 -4.16 6.57
N ARG A 122 -9.46 -5.18 6.31
CA ARG A 122 -9.44 -6.44 7.08
C ARG A 122 -8.13 -7.20 6.85
N THR A 123 -7.75 -7.40 5.60
CA THR A 123 -6.52 -8.11 5.22
C THR A 123 -5.29 -7.42 5.81
N THR A 124 -5.24 -6.09 5.79
CA THR A 124 -4.17 -5.34 6.46
C THR A 124 -4.11 -5.66 7.96
N LYS A 125 -5.24 -5.61 8.66
CA LYS A 125 -5.31 -5.87 10.10
C LYS A 125 -4.87 -7.30 10.43
N GLU A 126 -5.35 -8.29 9.67
CA GLU A 126 -4.99 -9.69 9.84
C GLU A 126 -3.48 -9.92 9.63
N LEU A 127 -2.90 -9.31 8.60
CA LEU A 127 -1.47 -9.41 8.34
C LEU A 127 -0.63 -8.77 9.45
N LEU A 128 -1.00 -7.56 9.90
CA LEU A 128 -0.26 -6.87 10.96
C LEU A 128 -0.29 -7.66 12.28
N LEU A 129 -1.44 -8.27 12.61
CA LEU A 129 -1.60 -9.16 13.78
C LEU A 129 -0.76 -10.43 13.65
N ALA A 130 -0.77 -11.07 12.48
CA ALA A 130 -0.01 -12.29 12.23
C ALA A 130 1.51 -12.09 12.33
N ARG A 131 2.00 -10.90 11.93
CA ARG A 131 3.43 -10.57 12.00
C ARG A 131 3.90 -10.12 13.38
N GLY A 132 3.00 -9.71 14.27
CA GLY A 132 3.39 -9.02 15.49
C GLY A 132 4.16 -7.73 15.17
N SER A 133 3.58 -6.90 14.28
CA SER A 133 4.27 -5.74 13.72
C SER A 133 4.81 -4.81 14.81
N PRO A 134 5.99 -4.20 14.63
CA PRO A 134 6.59 -3.30 15.61
C PRO A 134 5.68 -2.11 15.95
N ASP A 135 5.75 -1.61 17.20
CA ASP A 135 4.92 -0.50 17.70
C ASP A 135 5.13 0.82 16.92
N ASP A 136 6.27 0.97 16.25
CA ASP A 136 6.64 2.14 15.45
C ASP A 136 6.17 2.05 13.98
N VAL A 137 5.50 0.96 13.60
CA VAL A 137 4.90 0.79 12.28
C VAL A 137 3.39 0.99 12.36
N ALA A 138 2.88 1.92 11.55
CA ALA A 138 1.44 2.16 11.44
C ALA A 138 1.00 2.15 9.97
N VAL A 139 -0.28 1.80 9.77
CA VAL A 139 -0.90 1.75 8.44
C VAL A 139 -2.15 2.61 8.40
N TYR A 140 -2.21 3.50 7.41
CA TYR A 140 -3.34 4.41 7.19
C TYR A 140 -3.96 4.19 5.81
N PHE A 141 -5.21 4.60 5.66
CA PHE A 141 -5.97 4.45 4.42
C PHE A 141 -6.44 5.80 3.92
N GLY A 142 -6.28 6.06 2.62
CA GLY A 142 -6.67 7.29 1.95
C GLY A 142 -7.42 7.04 0.64
N GLY A 143 -8.13 8.06 0.18
CA GLY A 143 -8.97 7.99 -1.02
C GLY A 143 -10.45 7.74 -0.72
N LEU A 144 -11.30 8.04 -1.71
CA LEU A 144 -12.76 8.03 -1.54
C LEU A 144 -13.35 6.69 -1.08
N PRO A 145 -12.92 5.51 -1.60
CA PRO A 145 -13.44 4.23 -1.13
C PRO A 145 -13.26 4.01 0.38
N PHE A 146 -12.08 4.33 0.90
CA PHE A 146 -11.75 4.17 2.32
C PHE A 146 -12.42 5.23 3.20
N LEU A 147 -12.56 6.46 2.70
CA LEU A 147 -13.32 7.50 3.40
C LEU A 147 -14.77 7.08 3.60
N MET A 148 -15.44 6.62 2.53
CA MET A 148 -16.83 6.16 2.59
C MET A 148 -16.98 4.95 3.52
N TYR A 149 -16.05 4.00 3.46
CA TYR A 149 -16.02 2.85 4.36
C TYR A 149 -15.92 3.27 5.82
N ASN A 150 -14.88 4.06 6.16
CA ASN A 150 -14.62 4.50 7.53
C ASN A 150 -15.78 5.34 8.10
N MET A 151 -16.36 6.24 7.29
CA MET A 151 -17.49 7.05 7.71
C MET A 151 -18.74 6.20 8.01
N THR A 152 -19.01 5.19 7.18
CA THR A 152 -20.15 4.29 7.40
C THR A 152 -19.98 3.49 8.68
N VAL A 153 -18.79 2.94 8.93
CA VAL A 153 -18.49 2.19 10.16
C VAL A 153 -18.62 3.09 11.39
N LEU A 154 -18.11 4.32 11.33
CA LEU A 154 -18.23 5.30 12.40
C LEU A 154 -19.69 5.63 12.72
N ILE A 155 -20.49 5.93 11.69
CA ILE A 155 -21.92 6.25 11.86
C ILE A 155 -22.67 5.05 12.45
N ALA A 156 -22.45 3.84 11.91
CA ALA A 156 -23.10 2.63 12.42
C ALA A 156 -22.72 2.36 13.89
N THR A 157 -21.46 2.57 14.26
CA THR A 157 -20.98 2.44 15.65
C THR A 157 -21.68 3.44 16.57
N ASN A 158 -21.77 4.71 16.14
CA ASN A 158 -22.46 5.75 16.91
C ASN A 158 -23.97 5.44 17.05
N MET A 159 -24.62 4.91 16.01
CA MET A 159 -26.02 4.50 16.10
C MET A 159 -26.22 3.39 17.13
N ALA A 160 -25.32 2.41 17.20
CA ALA A 160 -25.39 1.35 18.20
C ALA A 160 -25.32 1.88 19.64
N ILE A 161 -24.55 2.94 19.88
CA ILE A 161 -24.47 3.62 21.19
C ILE A 161 -25.78 4.36 21.52
N LEU A 162 -26.49 4.86 20.51
CA LEU A 162 -27.73 5.62 20.70
C LEU A 162 -28.98 4.74 20.88
N ILE A 163 -28.93 3.44 20.56
CA ILE A 163 -30.06 2.50 20.71
C ILE A 163 -30.75 2.59 22.09
N PRO A 164 -30.05 2.68 23.24
CA PRO A 164 -30.69 2.77 24.55
C PRO A 164 -31.47 4.06 24.82
N LEU A 165 -31.34 5.09 23.97
CA LEU A 165 -32.07 6.37 24.08
C LEU A 165 -33.31 6.43 23.19
N MET A 166 -33.55 5.41 22.35
CA MET A 166 -34.70 5.31 21.45
C MET A 166 -35.78 4.37 22.01
#